data_AF-A0A6P0RAZ5-F1
#
_entry.id   AF-A0A6P0RAZ5-F1
#
_cell.length_a   1.000
_cell.length_b   1.000
_cell.length_c   1.000
_cell.angle_alpha   90.00
_cell.angle_beta   90.00
_cell.angle_gamma   90.00
#
_symmetry.space_group_name_H-M   'P 1'
#
loop_
_entity.id
_entity.type
_entity.pdbx_description
1 polymer ?
#
loop_
_entity_poly.entity_id
_entity_poly.type
_entity_poly.pdbx_seq_one_letter_code
_entity_poly.pdbx_strand_id
1 'polypeptide(L)' 'MTKFLIPFQKDGKWGYKDKDGNVVITPKLDAASEFYLGIAQIQINNQIQYIDSYGKILDINQPRPL' A
#
# COMPACT_ATOMS: atom_id res chain seq x y z
N MET A 1 -2.70 4.86 17.52
CA MET A 1 -2.23 5.84 16.51
C MET A 1 -2.52 5.26 15.15
N THR A 2 -3.37 5.91 14.34
CA THR A 2 -3.62 5.46 12.98
C THR A 2 -2.37 5.75 12.14
N LYS A 3 -1.60 4.70 11.81
CA LYS A 3 -0.41 4.83 10.96
C LYS A 3 -0.90 4.72 9.51
N PHE A 4 -0.85 5.83 8.78
CA PHE A 4 -1.13 5.86 7.35
C PHE A 4 0.20 5.95 6.60
N LEU A 5 0.39 5.09 5.61
CA LEU A 5 1.56 5.17 4.73
C LEU A 5 1.27 6.13 3.59
N ILE A 6 2.32 6.77 3.08
CA ILE A 6 2.24 7.74 1.99
C ILE A 6 2.88 7.09 0.76
N PRO A 7 2.16 7.01 -0.38
CA PRO A 7 2.75 6.50 -1.61
C PRO A 7 3.89 7.42 -2.05
N PHE A 8 4.96 6.82 -2.57
CA PHE A 8 6.05 7.56 -3.19
C PHE A 8 6.56 6.81 -4.41
N GLN A 9 7.07 7.55 -5.38
CA GLN A 9 7.65 6.98 -6.59
C GLN A 9 9.17 7.15 -6.59
N LYS A 10 9.86 6.12 -7.06
CA LYS A 10 11.30 6.12 -7.32
C LYS A 10 11.59 5.23 -8.52
N ASP A 11 12.38 5.73 -9.46
CA ASP A 11 12.82 4.99 -10.66
C ASP A 11 11.65 4.35 -11.44
N GLY A 12 10.53 5.08 -11.53
CA GLY A 12 9.32 4.62 -12.24
C GLY A 12 8.46 3.59 -11.50
N LYS A 13 8.87 3.12 -10.32
CA LYS A 13 8.10 2.21 -9.47
C LYS A 13 7.57 2.90 -8.24
N TRP A 14 6.46 2.38 -7.72
CA TRP A 14 5.81 2.90 -6.52
C TRP A 14 6.14 2.06 -5.29
N GLY A 15 6.22 2.72 -4.15
CA GLY A 15 6.36 2.14 -2.82
C GLY A 15 5.58 2.97 -1.80
N TYR A 16 5.73 2.61 -0.53
CA TYR A 16 5.09 3.32 0.58
C TYR A 16 6.10 3.62 1.68
N LYS A 17 6.00 4.82 2.24
CA LYS A 17 6.81 5.27 3.38
C LYS A 17 5.91 5.75 4.50
N ASP A 18 6.39 5.71 5.74
CA ASP A 18 5.68 6.34 6.84
C ASP A 18 5.94 7.86 6.92
N LYS A 19 5.28 8.53 7.86
CA LYS A 19 5.38 9.98 8.08
C LYS A 19 6.80 10.45 8.41
N ASP A 20 7.64 9.57 8.94
CA ASP A 20 9.02 9.87 9.32
C ASP A 20 9.98 9.60 8.14
N GLY A 21 9.45 9.16 6.99
CA GLY A 21 10.21 8.90 5.77
C GLY A 21 10.75 7.47 5.67
N ASN A 22 10.46 6.60 6.63
CA ASN A 22 10.93 5.21 6.59
C ASN A 22 10.17 4.43 5.52
N VAL A 23 10.91 3.75 4.64
CA VAL A 23 10.32 2.92 3.59
C VAL A 23 9.73 1.65 4.20
N VAL A 24 8.43 1.44 4.01
CA VAL A 24 7.70 0.26 4.49
C VAL A 24 7.48 -0.73 3.35
N ILE A 25 7.14 -0.22 2.16
CA ILE A 25 7.10 -1.00 0.91
C ILE A 25 8.12 -0.37 -0.03
N THR A 26 9.15 -1.14 -0.39
CA THR A 26 10.16 -0.69 -1.36
C THR A 26 9.53 -0.43 -2.73
N PRO A 27 10.07 0.50 -3.53
CA PRO A 27 9.60 0.77 -4.89
C PRO A 27 9.66 -0.47 -5.77
N LYS A 28 8.51 -1.13 -5.95
CA LYS A 28 8.35 -2.35 -6.78
C LYS A 28 6.97 -2.47 -7.41
N LEU A 29 6.05 -1.59 -7.03
CA LEU A 29 4.67 -1.59 -7.50
C LEU A 29 4.58 -0.86 -8.83
N ASP A 30 3.68 -1.30 -9.69
CA ASP A 30 3.36 -0.64 -10.95
C ASP A 30 2.50 0.61 -10.72
N ALA A 31 1.62 0.55 -9.72
CA ALA A 31 0.79 1.67 -9.26
C ALA A 31 0.49 1.54 -7.76
N ALA A 32 0.25 2.68 -7.12
CA ALA A 32 -0.07 2.78 -5.69
C ALA A 32 -1.03 3.96 -5.45
N SER A 33 -2.15 3.71 -4.79
CA SER A 33 -3.11 4.75 -4.40
C SER A 33 -2.88 5.23 -2.97
N GLU A 34 -3.42 6.39 -2.63
CA GLU A 34 -3.54 6.83 -1.23
C GLU A 34 -4.47 5.91 -0.43
N PHE A 35 -4.36 5.98 0.90
CA PHE A 35 -5.23 5.23 1.79
C PHE A 35 -6.61 5.90 1.92
N TYR A 36 -7.66 5.12 1.68
CA TYR A 36 -9.04 5.49 1.96
C TYR A 36 -9.66 4.45 2.90
N LEU A 37 -10.21 4.90 4.03
CA LEU A 37 -10.77 4.03 5.08
C LEU A 37 -9.80 2.90 5.51
N GLY A 38 -8.50 3.20 5.61
CA GLY A 38 -7.47 2.25 6.03
C GLY A 38 -7.02 1.26 4.97
N ILE A 39 -7.44 1.43 3.71
CA ILE A 39 -7.11 0.54 2.60
C ILE A 39 -6.53 1.34 1.43
N ALA A 40 -5.53 0.77 0.76
CA ALA A 40 -5.04 1.28 -0.50
C ALA A 40 -5.08 0.20 -1.57
N GLN A 41 -5.38 0.60 -2.80
CA GLN A 41 -5.23 -0.24 -3.99
C GLN A 41 -3.78 -0.15 -4.48
N ILE A 42 -3.21 -1.29 -4.85
CA ILE A 42 -1.89 -1.39 -5.48
C ILE A 42 -1.97 -2.23 -6.75
N GLN A 43 -0.99 -2.06 -7.63
CA GLN A 43 -0.80 -2.90 -8.81
C GLN A 43 0.58 -3.55 -8.80
N ILE A 44 0.62 -4.87 -9.00
CA ILE A 44 1.85 -5.65 -9.13
C ILE A 44 1.70 -6.57 -10.34
N ASN A 45 2.61 -6.51 -11.30
CA ASN A 45 2.58 -7.31 -12.53
C ASN A 45 1.21 -7.23 -13.24
N ASN A 46 0.66 -6.03 -13.35
CA ASN A 46 -0.68 -5.78 -13.90
C ASN A 46 -1.86 -6.42 -13.16
N GLN A 47 -1.67 -6.89 -11.93
CA GLN A 47 -2.74 -7.40 -11.07
C GLN A 47 -3.06 -6.41 -9.96
N ILE A 48 -4.35 -6.17 -9.75
CA ILE A 48 -4.85 -5.31 -8.67
C ILE A 48 -4.88 -6.10 -7.37
N GLN A 49 -4.31 -5.52 -6.32
CA GLN A 49 -4.39 -6.02 -4.95
C GLN A 49 -4.74 -4.87 -4.00
N TYR A 50 -5.11 -5.21 -2.77
CA TYR A 50 -5.40 -4.24 -1.72
C TYR A 50 -4.47 -4.45 -0.54
N ILE A 51 -4.06 -3.36 0.10
CA ILE A 51 -3.26 -3.40 1.32
C ILE A 51 -3.95 -2.65 2.45
N ASP A 52 -3.70 -3.08 3.69
CA ASP A 52 -4.03 -2.33 4.89
C ASP A 52 -3.04 -1.17 5.14
N SER A 53 -3.33 -0.32 6.12
CA SER A 53 -2.49 0.82 6.48
C SER A 53 -1.12 0.46 7.10
N TYR A 54 -0.84 -0.84 7.27
CA TYR A 54 0.47 -1.37 7.65
C TYR A 54 1.24 -1.93 6.45
N GLY A 55 0.65 -1.94 5.26
CA GLY A 55 1.24 -2.46 4.04
C GLY A 55 1.04 -3.96 3.81
N LYS A 56 0.14 -4.61 4.56
CA LYS A 56 -0.16 -6.03 4.37
C LYS A 56 -1.22 -6.23 3.30
N ILE A 57 -1.00 -7.19 2.40
CA ILE A 57 -1.99 -7.58 1.40
C ILE A 57 -3.24 -8.13 2.10
N LEU A 58 -4.40 -7.62 1.72
CA LEU A 58 -5.70 -8.08 2.16
C LEU A 58 -6.14 -9.26 1.28
N ASP A 59 -6.55 -10.36 1.93
CA ASP A 59 -7.27 -11.43 1.24
C ASP A 59 -8.71 -10.97 1.01
N ILE A 60 -9.03 -10.64 -0.25
CA ILE A 60 -10.38 -10.18 -0.64
C ILE A 60 -11.43 -11.29 -0.61
N ASN A 61 -11.02 -12.55 -0.45
CA ASN A 61 -11.94 -13.69 -0.33
C ASN A 61 -12.27 -14.04 1.13
N GLN A 62 -11.69 -13.32 2.10
CA GLN A 62 -12.00 -13.48 3.51
C GLN A 62 -12.73 -12.26 4.05
N PRO A 63 -13.72 -12.46 4.95
CA PRO A 63 -14.34 -11.33 5.64
C PRO A 63 -13.25 -10.54 6.37
N ARG A 64 -13.27 -9.22 6.21
CA ARG A 64 -12.31 -8.33 6.87
C ARG A 64 -12.41 -8.56 8.38
N PRO A 65 -11.32 -8.90 9.08
CA PRO A 65 -11.35 -8.94 10.54
C PRO A 65 -11.75 -7.55 11.05
N LEU A 66 -12.78 -7.52 11.90
CA LEU A 66 -13.29 -6.31 12.56
C LEU A 66 -12.27 -5.73 13.53
#